data_AF-A0A7C6BH87-F1
#
_entry.id   AF-A0A7C6BH87-F1
#
_cell.length_a   1.000
_cell.length_b   1.000
_cell.length_c   1.000
_cell.angle_alpha   90.00
_cell.angle_beta   90.00
_cell.angle_gamma   90.00
#
_symmetry.space_group_name_H-M   'P 1'
#
loop_
_entity.id
_entity.type
_entity.pdbx_description
1 polymer ?
#
loop_
_entity_poly.entity_id
_entity_poly.type
_entity_poly.pdbx_seq_one_letter_code
_entity_poly.pdbx_strand_id
1 'polypeptide(L)'
;MNRKLLALIFLCNVFSFSLMAQKTEAIKEPQRILDDAKAFLNEQKYAAAYQQYVNYIDLFKTGNKSDLADAYFYKAIAASNLENNDADNQIREFITLFPNNVRKNDAFFSLANFYQKQNDFISAIKTYNEIEHGSLTNEQKLEFNYKLGYCLFNINNLEPAKGYFANVKDTKSKYSSPSTYYYAHILYSEGKYDAALKEFKTLKNDRNFKGIAPYYIAQIYYIQNNYSELVKQASELSQLSNSKRSYETNRMLGEAYCKLERFEEAIPYLKKGVEDNPASTPEDNYLLGYTLSKSGNHAEAIPFLLKASTNNDSLSQHALYNIGYSYLKTGDKVSARSSFKEAYNLGFDPAINEDALLNFAKLSYELPNPFNETLQSFQLYYDTYPKSSKINEVKEYLAQLYGASKNYQHALKLIEELPSRSKTINAAYQRITLNRGIEVFNENNYKEAIQLFNKSLENQIDNNLTAAAYYLRGECSYRLGNYEGSIRELNSFYKVPNVNRSTYYSKANYSMAYNYFKQKNYKKAKDFFNSFLNASIGEHPQLISDAHNRLADCYYMERDFNNAIKEYNYVINTNLIDVDYATYQKALSVGASGNIANKSTILQKAISDYPNSSYKASM
;
A
#
# COMPACT_ATOMS: atom_id res chain seq x y z
N MET A 1 37.97 -80.21 -78.05
CA MET A 1 38.94 -80.22 -79.17
C MET A 1 38.41 -79.24 -80.21
N ASN A 2 38.84 -77.98 -80.18
CA ASN A 2 40.01 -77.47 -80.91
C ASN A 2 39.65 -77.08 -82.35
N ARG A 3 40.23 -75.94 -82.78
CA ARG A 3 40.50 -75.51 -84.16
C ARG A 3 39.48 -74.62 -84.88
N LYS A 4 39.99 -73.40 -85.12
CA LYS A 4 39.85 -72.56 -86.33
C LYS A 4 38.65 -71.61 -86.29
N LEU A 5 38.72 -70.40 -85.71
CA LEU A 5 39.82 -69.42 -85.67
C LEU A 5 40.49 -69.13 -87.04
N LEU A 6 39.79 -69.37 -88.14
CA LEU A 6 40.24 -69.00 -89.49
C LEU A 6 39.11 -68.59 -90.44
N ALA A 7 37.83 -68.72 -90.03
CA ALA A 7 36.68 -68.32 -90.84
C ALA A 7 36.17 -66.89 -90.55
N LEU A 8 36.69 -66.21 -89.53
CA LEU A 8 36.20 -64.87 -89.15
C LEU A 8 36.91 -63.71 -89.88
N ILE A 9 37.92 -64.01 -90.72
CA ILE A 9 38.72 -62.99 -91.44
C ILE A 9 38.18 -62.71 -92.86
N PHE A 10 37.15 -63.42 -93.33
CA PHE A 10 36.70 -63.30 -94.73
C PHE A 10 35.27 -62.76 -94.94
N LEU A 11 34.63 -62.22 -93.89
CA LEU A 11 33.25 -61.69 -93.97
C LEU A 11 33.14 -60.20 -93.61
N CYS A 12 34.24 -59.45 -93.72
CA CYS A 12 34.27 -57.99 -93.53
C CYS A 12 34.33 -57.18 -94.85
N ASN A 13 34.11 -57.80 -96.01
CA ASN A 13 34.01 -57.08 -97.28
C ASN A 13 32.67 -57.40 -97.94
N VAL A 14 31.79 -56.39 -97.94
CA VAL A 14 30.64 -56.13 -98.82
C VAL A 14 29.43 -55.75 -97.97
N PHE A 15 29.35 -54.48 -97.58
CA PHE A 15 28.15 -53.64 -97.74
C PHE A 15 28.57 -52.19 -97.49
N SER A 16 28.94 -51.53 -98.59
CA SER A 16 29.21 -50.10 -98.66
C SER A 16 27.90 -49.33 -98.50
N PHE A 17 27.61 -48.86 -97.29
CA PHE A 17 26.67 -47.77 -97.08
C PHE A 17 27.42 -46.44 -97.22
N SER A 18 26.91 -45.60 -98.10
CA SER A 18 27.24 -44.18 -98.21
C SER A 18 26.78 -43.48 -96.93
N LEU A 19 27.64 -43.43 -95.90
CA LEU A 19 27.46 -42.50 -94.80
C LEU A 19 27.94 -41.13 -95.29
N MET A 20 26.99 -40.21 -95.43
CA MET A 20 27.28 -38.79 -95.42
C MET A 20 28.02 -38.46 -94.13
N ALA A 21 29.33 -38.22 -94.22
CA ALA A 21 30.06 -37.53 -93.19
C ALA A 21 29.58 -36.07 -93.18
N GLN A 22 28.87 -35.65 -92.13
CA GLN A 22 28.80 -34.23 -91.77
C GLN A 22 28.57 -34.01 -90.27
N LYS A 23 29.50 -33.22 -89.71
CA LYS A 23 29.45 -32.41 -88.47
C LYS A 23 29.13 -33.11 -87.14
N THR A 24 30.14 -33.31 -86.26
CA THR A 24 29.98 -33.11 -84.79
C THR A 24 31.30 -33.25 -83.99
N GLU A 25 32.06 -32.16 -83.80
CA GLU A 25 32.99 -32.03 -82.66
C GLU A 25 33.15 -30.54 -82.28
N ALA A 26 33.36 -29.66 -83.28
CA ALA A 26 33.53 -28.22 -83.06
C ALA A 26 32.27 -27.46 -82.57
N ILE A 27 31.09 -28.08 -82.57
CA ILE A 27 29.82 -27.45 -82.12
C ILE A 27 29.64 -27.60 -80.58
N LYS A 28 30.48 -28.38 -79.89
CA LYS A 28 30.30 -28.68 -78.45
C LYS A 28 31.12 -27.82 -77.47
N GLU A 29 32.15 -27.09 -77.91
CA GLU A 29 33.03 -26.32 -77.01
C GLU A 29 32.34 -25.15 -76.28
N PRO A 30 31.56 -24.26 -76.95
CA PRO A 30 30.89 -23.14 -76.26
C PRO A 30 29.79 -23.60 -75.30
N GLN A 31 29.02 -24.61 -75.72
CA GLN A 31 27.91 -25.14 -74.91
C GLN A 31 28.42 -25.82 -73.64
N ARG A 32 29.54 -26.56 -73.71
CA ARG A 32 30.16 -27.19 -72.55
C ARG A 32 30.53 -26.17 -71.46
N ILE A 33 31.16 -25.05 -71.84
CA ILE A 33 31.55 -24.00 -70.87
C ILE A 33 30.32 -23.41 -70.17
N LEU A 34 29.22 -23.18 -70.91
CA LEU A 34 27.97 -22.72 -70.32
C LEU A 34 27.33 -23.76 -69.41
N ASP A 35 27.33 -25.03 -69.80
CA ASP A 35 26.75 -26.10 -69.01
C ASP A 35 27.53 -26.29 -67.68
N ASP A 36 28.86 -26.22 -67.74
CA ASP A 36 29.74 -26.24 -66.56
C ASP A 36 29.50 -25.01 -65.66
N ALA A 37 29.39 -23.82 -66.24
CA ALA A 37 29.10 -22.58 -65.51
C ALA A 37 27.72 -22.64 -64.82
N LYS A 38 26.70 -23.19 -65.50
CA LYS A 38 25.36 -23.43 -64.96
C LYS A 38 25.39 -24.47 -63.85
N ALA A 39 26.16 -25.55 -63.99
CA ALA A 39 26.32 -26.56 -62.96
C ALA A 39 26.93 -25.96 -61.69
N PHE A 40 28.02 -25.19 -61.80
CA PHE A 40 28.61 -24.50 -60.65
C PHE A 40 27.65 -23.52 -59.99
N LEU A 41 26.84 -22.80 -60.77
CA LEU A 41 25.85 -21.87 -60.23
C LEU A 41 24.75 -22.62 -59.45
N ASN A 42 24.25 -23.73 -59.99
CA ASN A 42 23.25 -24.57 -59.34
C ASN A 42 23.77 -25.23 -58.05
N GLU A 43 25.06 -25.56 -58.02
CA GLU A 43 25.77 -26.04 -56.82
C GLU A 43 26.15 -24.91 -55.85
N GLN A 44 25.74 -23.67 -56.10
CA GLN A 44 26.07 -22.46 -55.31
C GLN A 44 27.58 -22.17 -55.22
N LYS A 45 28.38 -22.71 -56.15
CA LYS A 45 29.82 -22.42 -56.29
C LYS A 45 30.01 -21.13 -57.09
N TYR A 46 29.55 -20.01 -56.52
CA TYR A 46 29.46 -18.73 -57.23
C TYR A 46 30.80 -18.23 -57.79
N ALA A 47 31.92 -18.43 -57.10
CA ALA A 47 33.24 -18.02 -57.60
C ALA A 47 33.67 -18.80 -58.86
N ALA A 48 33.43 -20.11 -58.89
CA ALA A 48 33.74 -20.94 -60.06
C ALA A 48 32.80 -20.64 -61.23
N ALA A 49 31.49 -20.48 -60.95
CA ALA A 49 30.50 -20.09 -61.94
C ALA A 49 30.85 -18.73 -62.57
N TYR A 50 31.21 -17.74 -61.74
CA TYR A 50 31.62 -16.41 -62.17
C TYR A 50 32.77 -16.47 -63.17
N GLN A 51 33.86 -17.18 -62.83
CA GLN A 51 35.02 -17.30 -63.69
C GLN A 51 34.70 -17.99 -65.02
N GLN A 52 33.85 -19.02 -65.02
CA GLN A 52 33.45 -19.69 -66.25
C GLN A 52 32.57 -18.82 -67.15
N TYR A 53 31.67 -18.01 -66.59
CA TYR A 53 30.90 -17.05 -67.38
C TYR A 53 31.77 -15.92 -67.94
N VAL A 54 32.77 -15.44 -67.18
CA VAL A 54 33.78 -14.48 -67.69
C VAL A 54 34.54 -15.11 -68.87
N ASN A 55 35.05 -16.33 -68.70
CA ASN A 55 35.76 -17.05 -69.76
C ASN A 55 34.91 -17.24 -71.02
N TYR A 56 33.63 -17.61 -70.87
CA TYR A 56 32.70 -17.72 -71.99
C TYR A 56 32.53 -16.38 -72.73
N ILE A 57 32.27 -15.30 -71.99
CA ILE A 57 32.09 -13.96 -72.57
C ILE A 57 33.34 -13.53 -73.32
N ASP A 58 34.54 -13.80 -72.79
CA ASP A 58 35.79 -13.40 -73.41
C ASP A 58 36.10 -14.14 -74.71
N LEU A 59 35.82 -15.45 -74.75
CA LEU A 59 36.06 -16.30 -75.92
C LEU A 59 34.99 -16.11 -77.02
N PHE A 60 33.76 -15.73 -76.66
CA PHE A 60 32.60 -15.76 -77.58
C PHE A 60 31.85 -14.42 -77.69
N LYS A 61 32.57 -13.29 -77.70
CA LYS A 61 32.00 -11.91 -77.77
C LYS A 61 31.04 -11.67 -78.94
N THR A 62 31.25 -12.33 -80.09
CA THR A 62 30.39 -12.23 -81.29
C THR A 62 29.51 -13.47 -81.49
N GLY A 63 29.37 -14.30 -80.46
CA GLY A 63 28.61 -15.55 -80.49
C GLY A 63 27.10 -15.36 -80.51
N ASN A 64 26.37 -16.44 -80.19
CA ASN A 64 24.92 -16.41 -80.08
C ASN A 64 24.49 -15.36 -79.03
N LYS A 65 23.66 -14.39 -79.45
CA LYS A 65 23.20 -13.30 -78.60
C LYS A 65 22.42 -13.77 -77.38
N SER A 66 21.68 -14.88 -77.48
CA SER A 66 20.91 -15.45 -76.36
C SER A 66 21.85 -16.03 -75.31
N ASP A 67 22.85 -16.79 -75.74
CA ASP A 67 23.82 -17.43 -74.86
C ASP A 67 24.73 -16.40 -74.18
N LEU A 68 25.11 -15.36 -74.92
CA LEU A 68 25.85 -14.24 -74.38
C LEU A 68 25.04 -13.49 -73.32
N ALA A 69 23.75 -13.24 -73.57
CA ALA A 69 22.86 -12.61 -72.59
C ALA A 69 22.73 -13.44 -71.30
N ASP A 70 22.54 -14.76 -71.42
CA ASP A 70 22.52 -15.68 -70.27
C ASP A 70 23.85 -15.62 -69.50
N ALA A 71 24.99 -15.61 -70.21
CA ALA A 71 26.31 -15.54 -69.57
C ALA A 71 26.52 -14.23 -68.80
N TYR A 72 26.19 -13.07 -69.39
CA TYR A 72 26.28 -11.77 -68.71
C TYR A 72 25.35 -11.70 -67.49
N PHE A 73 24.12 -12.22 -67.63
CA PHE A 73 23.16 -12.26 -66.52
C PHE A 73 23.70 -13.12 -65.37
N TYR A 74 24.05 -14.38 -65.62
CA TYR A 74 24.47 -15.30 -64.57
C TYR A 74 25.84 -14.96 -63.98
N LYS A 75 26.75 -14.33 -64.75
CA LYS A 75 27.96 -13.67 -64.23
C LYS A 75 27.58 -12.66 -63.16
N ALA A 76 26.65 -11.75 -63.46
CA ALA A 76 26.22 -10.70 -62.55
C ALA A 76 25.51 -11.26 -61.30
N ILE A 77 24.69 -12.32 -61.46
CA ILE A 77 24.08 -13.03 -60.33
C ILE A 77 25.14 -13.67 -59.43
N ALA A 78 26.15 -14.31 -60.01
CA ALA A 78 27.25 -14.89 -59.24
C ALA A 78 28.03 -13.81 -58.48
N ALA A 79 28.34 -12.67 -59.12
CA ALA A 79 28.97 -11.53 -58.47
C ALA A 79 28.16 -10.97 -57.29
N SER A 80 26.83 -10.85 -57.46
CA SER A 80 25.92 -10.39 -56.41
C SER A 80 25.86 -11.34 -55.22
N ASN A 81 25.90 -12.66 -55.45
CA ASN A 81 25.95 -13.65 -54.37
C ASN A 81 27.31 -13.71 -53.66
N LEU A 82 28.38 -13.31 -54.34
CA LEU A 82 29.73 -13.16 -53.75
C LEU A 82 29.90 -11.83 -53.00
N GLU A 83 28.89 -10.95 -53.00
CA GLU A 83 28.94 -9.62 -52.41
C GLU A 83 30.08 -8.77 -52.98
N ASN A 84 30.40 -8.95 -54.26
CA ASN A 84 31.42 -8.14 -54.92
C ASN A 84 30.99 -6.67 -54.97
N ASN A 85 31.93 -5.76 -54.72
CA ASN A 85 31.69 -4.31 -54.74
C ASN A 85 31.20 -3.77 -56.10
N ASP A 86 31.47 -4.49 -57.19
CA ASP A 86 31.08 -4.12 -58.55
C ASP A 86 29.83 -4.87 -59.04
N ALA A 87 29.16 -5.66 -58.19
CA ALA A 87 28.00 -6.46 -58.58
C ALA A 87 26.87 -5.61 -59.18
N ASP A 88 26.67 -4.38 -58.69
CA ASP A 88 25.67 -3.47 -59.24
C ASP A 88 26.03 -3.03 -60.67
N ASN A 89 27.31 -2.70 -60.93
CA ASN A 89 27.82 -2.37 -62.26
C ASN A 89 27.63 -3.54 -63.23
N GLN A 90 27.88 -4.77 -62.78
CA GLN A 90 27.70 -5.96 -63.62
C GLN A 90 26.23 -6.23 -63.98
N ILE A 91 25.30 -6.01 -63.04
CA ILE A 91 23.87 -6.17 -63.32
C ILE A 91 23.40 -5.06 -64.27
N ARG A 92 23.87 -3.81 -64.08
CA ARG A 92 23.59 -2.68 -64.98
C ARG A 92 24.17 -2.88 -66.38
N GLU A 93 25.34 -3.51 -66.48
CA GLU A 93 25.97 -3.88 -67.76
C GLU A 93 25.03 -4.81 -68.55
N PHE A 94 24.51 -5.86 -67.92
CA PHE A 94 23.54 -6.75 -68.56
C PHE A 94 22.27 -6.00 -69.02
N ILE A 95 21.68 -5.16 -68.17
CA ILE A 95 20.48 -4.37 -68.49
C ILE A 95 20.74 -3.44 -69.69
N THR A 96 21.94 -2.85 -69.77
CA THR A 96 22.32 -1.92 -70.84
C THR A 96 22.59 -2.63 -72.16
N LEU A 97 23.29 -3.77 -72.13
CA LEU A 97 23.64 -4.54 -73.33
C LEU A 97 22.46 -5.32 -73.91
N PHE A 98 21.52 -5.74 -73.05
CA PHE A 98 20.39 -6.59 -73.44
C PHE A 98 19.03 -6.03 -72.98
N PRO A 99 18.63 -4.80 -73.38
CA PRO A 99 17.48 -4.08 -72.81
C PRO A 99 16.10 -4.69 -73.09
N ASN A 100 16.00 -5.60 -74.07
CA ASN A 100 14.76 -6.30 -74.46
C ASN A 100 14.80 -7.81 -74.10
N ASN A 101 15.75 -8.24 -73.26
CA ASN A 101 15.87 -9.65 -72.88
C ASN A 101 14.77 -10.06 -71.88
N VAL A 102 14.32 -11.31 -71.97
CA VAL A 102 13.28 -11.87 -71.09
C VAL A 102 13.66 -11.84 -69.60
N ARG A 103 14.97 -11.83 -69.27
CA ARG A 103 15.50 -11.75 -67.90
C ARG A 103 15.70 -10.32 -67.39
N LYS A 104 15.28 -9.30 -68.13
CA LYS A 104 15.39 -7.89 -67.71
C LYS A 104 14.79 -7.66 -66.31
N ASN A 105 13.58 -8.19 -66.06
CA ASN A 105 12.96 -8.11 -64.74
C ASN A 105 13.76 -8.85 -63.67
N ASP A 106 14.29 -10.04 -63.97
CA ASP A 106 15.14 -10.79 -63.02
C ASP A 106 16.43 -10.03 -62.66
N ALA A 107 16.98 -9.26 -63.61
CA ALA A 107 18.13 -8.40 -63.38
C ALA A 107 17.78 -7.22 -62.47
N PHE A 108 16.65 -6.54 -62.71
CA PHE A 108 16.18 -5.49 -61.82
C PHE A 108 15.85 -6.00 -60.41
N PHE A 109 15.23 -7.17 -60.27
CA PHE A 109 15.04 -7.82 -58.97
C PHE A 109 16.37 -8.05 -58.26
N SER A 110 17.36 -8.61 -58.96
CA SER A 110 18.67 -8.89 -58.39
C SER A 110 19.39 -7.61 -57.96
N LEU A 111 19.31 -6.55 -58.75
CA LEU A 111 19.90 -5.25 -58.43
C LEU A 111 19.20 -4.59 -57.24
N ALA A 112 17.87 -4.62 -57.19
CA ALA A 112 17.11 -4.08 -56.07
C ALA A 112 17.36 -4.87 -54.78
N ASN A 113 17.47 -6.20 -54.87
CA ASN A 113 17.85 -7.07 -53.76
C ASN A 113 19.25 -6.76 -53.24
N PHE A 114 20.20 -6.49 -54.14
CA PHE A 114 21.56 -6.09 -53.77
C PHE A 114 21.53 -4.79 -52.97
N TYR A 115 20.84 -3.75 -53.46
CA TYR A 115 20.70 -2.49 -52.72
C TYR A 115 19.99 -2.67 -51.37
N GLN A 116 18.94 -3.49 -51.32
CA GLN A 116 18.24 -3.79 -50.08
C GLN A 116 19.14 -4.49 -49.05
N LYS A 117 20.00 -5.43 -49.46
CA LYS A 117 20.99 -6.07 -48.57
C LYS A 117 21.99 -5.08 -47.99
N GLN A 118 22.37 -4.06 -48.77
CA GLN A 118 23.25 -2.97 -48.32
C GLN A 118 22.53 -1.92 -47.47
N ASN A 119 21.24 -2.11 -47.16
CA ASN A 119 20.36 -1.13 -46.53
C ASN A 119 20.19 0.19 -47.32
N ASP A 120 20.54 0.22 -48.61
CA ASP A 120 20.24 1.33 -49.51
C ASP A 120 18.81 1.19 -50.06
N PHE A 121 17.84 1.48 -49.19
CA PHE A 121 16.42 1.32 -49.51
C PHE A 121 15.95 2.27 -50.61
N ILE A 122 16.57 3.45 -50.76
CA ILE A 122 16.18 4.45 -51.76
C ILE A 122 16.55 3.94 -53.16
N SER A 123 17.79 3.47 -53.36
CA SER A 123 18.21 2.88 -54.63
C SER A 123 17.45 1.59 -54.94
N ALA A 124 17.13 0.78 -53.92
CA ALA A 124 16.29 -0.40 -54.08
C ALA A 124 14.89 -0.03 -54.59
N ILE A 125 14.21 0.95 -53.98
CA ILE A 125 12.89 1.43 -54.41
C ILE A 125 12.92 1.94 -55.85
N LYS A 126 13.92 2.78 -56.19
CA LYS A 126 14.07 3.29 -57.56
C LYS A 126 14.21 2.13 -58.55
N THR A 127 15.01 1.14 -58.21
CA THR A 127 15.27 -0.03 -59.07
C THR A 127 14.03 -0.93 -59.20
N TYR A 128 13.29 -1.16 -58.11
CA TYR A 128 12.02 -1.89 -58.15
C TYR A 128 11.01 -1.23 -59.08
N ASN A 129 10.95 0.10 -59.11
CA ASN A 129 10.02 0.83 -59.98
C ASN A 129 10.32 0.71 -61.48
N GLU A 130 11.49 0.19 -61.87
CA GLU A 130 11.85 -0.09 -63.28
C GLU A 130 11.32 -1.46 -63.76
N ILE A 131 10.77 -2.29 -62.87
CA ILE A 131 10.28 -3.63 -63.20
C ILE A 131 8.94 -3.54 -63.96
N GLU A 132 8.87 -4.19 -65.13
CA GLU A 132 7.67 -4.20 -65.95
C GLU A 132 6.63 -5.20 -65.40
N HIS A 133 5.53 -4.70 -64.84
CA HIS A 133 4.54 -5.52 -64.12
C HIS A 133 3.83 -6.59 -64.97
N GLY A 134 3.67 -6.36 -66.27
CA GLY A 134 2.88 -7.23 -67.17
C GLY A 134 3.46 -8.63 -67.38
N SER A 135 4.78 -8.79 -67.19
CA SER A 135 5.51 -10.05 -67.41
C SER A 135 5.86 -10.80 -66.12
N LEU A 136 5.46 -10.27 -64.95
CA LEU A 136 5.73 -10.92 -63.68
C LEU A 136 4.84 -12.15 -63.45
N THR A 137 5.48 -13.26 -63.08
CA THR A 137 4.78 -14.43 -62.52
C THR A 137 4.10 -14.07 -61.19
N ASN A 138 3.11 -14.88 -60.77
CA ASN A 138 2.45 -14.64 -59.49
C ASN A 138 3.43 -14.66 -58.31
N GLU A 139 4.43 -15.55 -58.32
CA GLU A 139 5.45 -15.60 -57.26
C GLU A 139 6.30 -14.32 -57.24
N GLN A 140 6.77 -13.86 -58.40
CA GLN A 140 7.52 -12.61 -58.51
C GLN A 140 6.69 -11.39 -58.11
N LYS A 141 5.38 -11.37 -58.40
CA LYS A 141 4.48 -10.31 -57.93
C LYS A 141 4.45 -10.26 -56.40
N LEU A 142 4.36 -11.40 -55.72
CA LEU A 142 4.34 -11.45 -54.25
C LEU A 142 5.68 -11.03 -53.66
N GLU A 143 6.80 -11.49 -54.25
CA GLU A 143 8.14 -11.07 -53.85
C GLU A 143 8.35 -9.56 -54.03
N PHE A 144 7.95 -9.03 -55.19
CA PHE A 144 8.00 -7.60 -55.50
C PHE A 144 7.24 -6.77 -54.47
N ASN A 145 5.96 -7.08 -54.25
CA ASN A 145 5.13 -6.34 -53.32
C ASN A 145 5.73 -6.37 -51.91
N TYR A 146 6.16 -7.54 -51.42
CA TYR A 146 6.77 -7.64 -50.10
C TYR A 146 8.06 -6.82 -49.98
N LYS A 147 8.99 -6.98 -50.93
CA LYS A 147 10.31 -6.34 -50.83
C LYS A 147 10.26 -4.83 -51.04
N LEU A 148 9.43 -4.36 -51.98
CA LEU A 148 9.20 -2.93 -52.16
C LEU A 148 8.50 -2.33 -50.92
N GLY A 149 7.47 -3.01 -50.40
CA GLY A 149 6.79 -2.63 -49.15
C GLY A 149 7.77 -2.55 -47.97
N TYR A 150 8.69 -3.52 -47.86
CA TYR A 150 9.74 -3.51 -46.84
C TYR A 150 10.70 -2.33 -46.99
N CYS A 151 11.16 -2.01 -48.20
CA CYS A 151 12.03 -0.85 -48.41
C CYS A 151 11.31 0.46 -48.04
N LEU A 152 10.04 0.61 -48.43
CA LEU A 152 9.19 1.75 -48.10
C LEU A 152 8.97 1.88 -46.58
N PHE A 153 8.76 0.76 -45.88
CA PHE A 153 8.63 0.73 -44.44
C PHE A 153 9.90 1.25 -43.74
N ASN A 154 11.09 0.83 -44.19
CA ASN A 154 12.36 1.24 -43.57
C ASN A 154 12.69 2.72 -43.78
N ILE A 155 12.15 3.37 -44.81
CA ILE A 155 12.26 4.82 -45.01
C ILE A 155 11.08 5.60 -44.39
N ASN A 156 10.29 4.95 -43.54
CA ASN A 156 9.11 5.51 -42.87
C ASN A 156 7.99 6.00 -43.82
N ASN A 157 7.93 5.48 -45.05
CA ASN A 157 6.85 5.76 -46.00
C ASN A 157 5.73 4.72 -45.84
N LEU A 158 4.96 4.86 -44.76
CA LEU A 158 4.10 3.79 -44.23
C LEU A 158 2.82 3.54 -45.05
N GLU A 159 2.18 4.56 -45.61
CA GLU A 159 0.93 4.40 -46.36
C GLU A 159 1.10 3.54 -47.63
N PRO A 160 2.08 3.83 -48.52
CA PRO A 160 2.39 2.94 -49.64
C PRO A 160 2.85 1.56 -49.17
N ALA A 161 3.71 1.49 -48.15
CA ALA A 161 4.19 0.22 -47.61
C ALA A 161 3.04 -0.69 -47.18
N LYS A 162 2.06 -0.14 -46.46
CA LYS A 162 0.83 -0.82 -46.03
C LYS A 162 0.05 -1.39 -47.22
N GLY A 163 -0.11 -0.61 -48.29
CA GLY A 163 -0.75 -1.08 -49.52
C GLY A 163 -0.03 -2.27 -50.16
N TYR A 164 1.29 -2.21 -50.26
CA TYR A 164 2.10 -3.31 -50.79
C TYR A 164 2.02 -4.57 -49.91
N PHE A 165 2.04 -4.45 -48.58
CA PHE A 165 1.87 -5.60 -47.69
C PHE A 165 0.45 -6.20 -47.75
N ALA A 166 -0.57 -5.36 -47.93
CA ALA A 166 -1.97 -5.83 -48.08
C ALA A 166 -2.13 -6.76 -49.29
N ASN A 167 -1.38 -6.53 -50.37
CA ASN A 167 -1.40 -7.38 -51.58
C ASN A 167 -0.77 -8.78 -51.35
N VAL A 168 -0.08 -9.01 -50.23
CA VAL A 168 0.67 -10.25 -49.98
C VAL A 168 0.14 -11.02 -48.78
N LYS A 169 -0.34 -10.34 -47.73
CA LYS A 169 -0.66 -10.94 -46.43
C LYS A 169 -1.65 -12.11 -46.47
N ASP A 170 -2.64 -12.06 -47.37
CA ASP A 170 -3.71 -13.05 -47.48
C ASP A 170 -3.44 -14.12 -48.58
N THR A 171 -2.18 -14.27 -48.99
CA THR A 171 -1.78 -15.20 -50.06
C THR A 171 -1.08 -16.46 -49.51
N LYS A 172 -0.88 -17.49 -50.34
CA LYS A 172 -0.08 -18.67 -49.97
C LYS A 172 1.37 -18.49 -50.44
N SER A 173 2.19 -17.80 -49.65
CA SER A 173 3.60 -17.57 -49.96
C SER A 173 4.49 -17.52 -48.72
N LYS A 174 5.80 -17.63 -48.89
CA LYS A 174 6.78 -17.40 -47.81
C LYS A 174 6.80 -15.96 -47.29
N TYR A 175 6.19 -15.03 -48.02
CA TYR A 175 6.12 -13.61 -47.68
C TYR A 175 4.83 -13.22 -46.96
N SER A 176 3.86 -14.13 -46.83
CA SER A 176 2.56 -13.85 -46.23
C SER A 176 2.69 -13.45 -44.76
N SER A 177 3.25 -14.30 -43.90
CA SER A 177 3.39 -13.97 -42.47
C SER A 177 4.22 -12.71 -42.20
N PRO A 178 5.38 -12.48 -42.87
CA PRO A 178 6.10 -11.21 -42.76
C PRO A 178 5.28 -10.00 -43.21
N SER A 179 4.53 -10.11 -44.31
CA SER A 179 3.66 -9.01 -44.78
C SER A 179 2.55 -8.71 -43.79
N THR A 180 1.89 -9.74 -43.24
CA THR A 180 0.90 -9.58 -42.17
C THR A 180 1.49 -8.87 -40.96
N TYR A 181 2.74 -9.18 -40.59
CA TYR A 181 3.41 -8.56 -39.45
C TYR A 181 3.63 -7.06 -39.67
N TYR A 182 4.24 -6.67 -40.80
CA TYR A 182 4.48 -5.25 -41.09
C TYR A 182 3.17 -4.48 -41.29
N TYR A 183 2.17 -5.10 -41.94
CA TYR A 183 0.84 -4.52 -42.06
C TYR A 183 0.18 -4.27 -40.70
N ALA A 184 0.20 -5.26 -39.80
CA ALA A 184 -0.32 -5.14 -38.44
C ALA A 184 0.44 -4.09 -37.61
N HIS A 185 1.77 -4.02 -37.77
CA HIS A 185 2.61 -3.04 -37.09
C HIS A 185 2.32 -1.61 -37.56
N ILE A 186 2.09 -1.39 -38.86
CA ILE A 186 1.70 -0.08 -39.38
C ILE A 186 0.33 0.32 -38.80
N LEU A 187 -0.65 -0.58 -38.83
CA LEU A 187 -1.96 -0.34 -38.21
C LEU A 187 -1.85 -0.01 -36.72
N TYR A 188 -0.97 -0.71 -36.01
CA TYR A 188 -0.68 -0.44 -34.60
C TYR A 188 -0.12 0.98 -34.40
N SER A 189 0.86 1.40 -35.21
CA SER A 189 1.42 2.75 -35.15
C SER A 189 0.42 3.86 -35.54
N GLU A 190 -0.59 3.53 -36.35
CA GLU A 190 -1.71 4.41 -36.71
C GLU A 190 -2.80 4.48 -35.62
N GLY A 191 -2.64 3.75 -34.51
CA GLY A 191 -3.66 3.64 -33.45
C GLY A 191 -4.90 2.82 -33.84
N LYS A 192 -4.87 2.11 -34.98
CA LYS A 192 -5.96 1.22 -35.45
C LYS A 192 -5.88 -0.13 -34.76
N TYR A 193 -6.03 -0.11 -33.44
CA TYR A 193 -5.75 -1.25 -32.57
C TYR A 193 -6.60 -2.49 -32.85
N ASP A 194 -7.89 -2.36 -33.15
CA ASP A 194 -8.75 -3.51 -33.46
C ASP A 194 -8.33 -4.24 -34.75
N ALA A 195 -7.99 -3.46 -35.78
CA ALA A 195 -7.50 -4.00 -37.04
C ALA A 195 -6.11 -4.65 -36.85
N ALA A 196 -5.20 -3.99 -36.14
CA ALA A 196 -3.89 -4.54 -35.82
C ALA A 196 -4.01 -5.84 -35.00
N LEU A 197 -4.89 -5.88 -34.00
CA LEU A 197 -5.13 -7.05 -33.15
C LEU A 197 -5.63 -8.24 -33.96
N LYS A 198 -6.55 -8.01 -34.90
CA LYS A 198 -7.04 -9.06 -35.81
C LYS A 198 -5.89 -9.69 -36.59
N GLU A 199 -5.01 -8.88 -37.16
CA GLU A 199 -3.89 -9.36 -37.96
C GLU A 199 -2.83 -10.05 -37.08
N PHE A 200 -2.45 -9.48 -35.93
CA PHE A 200 -1.48 -10.11 -35.01
C PHE A 200 -1.96 -11.45 -34.45
N LYS A 201 -3.27 -11.63 -34.22
CA LYS A 201 -3.84 -12.92 -33.79
C LYS A 201 -3.57 -14.03 -34.81
N THR A 202 -3.55 -13.73 -36.11
CA THR A 202 -3.22 -14.74 -37.14
C THR A 202 -1.76 -15.21 -37.06
N LEU A 203 -0.86 -14.36 -36.53
CA LEU A 203 0.57 -14.62 -36.42
C LEU A 203 1.00 -15.27 -35.11
N LYS A 204 0.07 -15.42 -34.16
CA LYS A 204 0.33 -15.90 -32.80
C LYS A 204 1.08 -17.23 -32.76
N ASN A 205 0.73 -18.16 -33.65
CA ASN A 205 1.33 -19.49 -33.74
C ASN A 205 2.35 -19.65 -34.88
N ASP A 206 2.67 -18.56 -35.59
CA ASP A 206 3.63 -18.60 -36.70
C ASP A 206 5.06 -18.84 -36.18
N ARG A 207 5.82 -19.70 -36.86
CA ARG A 207 7.17 -20.09 -36.42
C ARG A 207 8.11 -18.90 -36.22
N ASN A 208 7.99 -17.87 -37.06
CA ASN A 208 8.87 -16.70 -37.05
C ASN A 208 8.34 -15.60 -36.13
N PHE A 209 7.02 -15.52 -35.91
CA PHE A 209 6.38 -14.43 -35.17
C PHE A 209 5.82 -14.81 -33.80
N LYS A 210 5.81 -16.10 -33.41
CA LYS A 210 5.34 -16.55 -32.10
C LYS A 210 6.04 -15.92 -30.88
N GLY A 211 7.26 -15.40 -31.05
CA GLY A 211 8.00 -14.67 -30.00
C GLY A 211 7.81 -13.13 -30.04
N ILE A 212 6.99 -12.62 -30.96
CA ILE A 212 6.82 -11.17 -31.20
C ILE A 212 5.34 -10.78 -31.21
N ALA A 213 4.50 -11.48 -31.98
CA ALA A 213 3.09 -11.16 -32.11
C ALA A 213 2.33 -11.13 -30.76
N PRO A 214 2.56 -12.08 -29.82
CA PRO A 214 1.86 -12.06 -28.53
C PRO A 214 2.13 -10.79 -27.71
N TYR A 215 3.33 -10.20 -27.79
CA TYR A 215 3.64 -8.94 -27.12
C TYR A 215 2.74 -7.78 -27.60
N TYR A 216 2.58 -7.62 -28.92
CA TYR A 216 1.70 -6.60 -29.47
C TYR A 216 0.23 -6.86 -29.13
N ILE A 217 -0.20 -8.13 -29.12
CA ILE A 217 -1.54 -8.51 -28.65
C ILE A 217 -1.76 -8.03 -27.21
N ALA A 218 -0.80 -8.29 -26.31
CA ALA A 218 -0.88 -7.88 -24.92
C ALA A 218 -0.94 -6.34 -24.78
N GLN A 219 -0.06 -5.65 -25.49
CA GLN A 219 0.01 -4.19 -25.49
C GLN A 219 -1.27 -3.55 -26.01
N ILE A 220 -1.85 -4.08 -27.09
CA ILE A 220 -3.12 -3.59 -27.63
C ILE A 220 -4.24 -3.75 -26.59
N TYR A 221 -4.40 -4.93 -26.00
CA TYR A 221 -5.43 -5.13 -24.98
C TYR A 221 -5.23 -4.22 -23.76
N TYR A 222 -3.98 -4.01 -23.35
CA TYR A 222 -3.65 -3.10 -22.27
C TYR A 222 -4.00 -1.65 -22.60
N ILE A 223 -3.62 -1.14 -23.78
CA ILE A 223 -3.94 0.23 -24.25
C ILE A 223 -5.47 0.44 -24.36
N GLN A 224 -6.20 -0.59 -24.79
CA GLN A 224 -7.67 -0.55 -24.88
C GLN A 224 -8.36 -0.70 -23.52
N ASN A 225 -7.62 -0.82 -22.40
CA ASN A 225 -8.12 -1.16 -21.06
C ASN A 225 -8.96 -2.44 -21.02
N ASN A 226 -8.79 -3.33 -22.00
CA ASN A 226 -9.48 -4.61 -22.06
C ASN A 226 -8.70 -5.66 -21.24
N TYR A 227 -8.59 -5.39 -19.95
CA TYR A 227 -7.82 -6.20 -19.01
C TYR A 227 -8.38 -7.63 -18.91
N SER A 228 -9.69 -7.81 -19.06
CA SER A 228 -10.33 -9.14 -19.05
C SER A 228 -9.83 -10.05 -20.18
N GLU A 229 -9.65 -9.52 -21.39
CA GLU A 229 -9.13 -10.32 -22.51
C GLU A 229 -7.62 -10.52 -22.40
N LEU A 230 -6.89 -9.53 -21.87
CA LEU A 230 -5.46 -9.64 -21.62
C LEU A 230 -5.15 -10.80 -20.67
N VAL A 231 -5.82 -10.85 -19.51
CA VAL A 231 -5.54 -11.89 -18.50
C VAL A 231 -5.94 -13.30 -18.93
N LYS A 232 -6.91 -13.45 -19.85
CA LYS A 232 -7.27 -14.77 -20.43
C LYS A 232 -6.11 -15.42 -21.17
N GLN A 233 -5.17 -14.62 -21.69
CA GLN A 233 -4.02 -15.09 -22.45
C GLN A 233 -2.72 -15.05 -21.62
N ALA A 234 -2.79 -14.77 -20.32
CA ALA A 234 -1.64 -14.48 -19.48
C ALA A 234 -0.60 -15.62 -19.42
N SER A 235 -1.05 -16.87 -19.27
CA SER A 235 -0.17 -18.04 -19.18
C SER A 235 0.66 -18.24 -20.45
N GLU A 236 0.02 -18.08 -21.61
CA GLU A 236 0.65 -18.19 -22.91
C GLU A 236 1.59 -17.00 -23.18
N LEU A 237 1.14 -15.78 -22.86
CA LEU A 237 1.91 -14.56 -23.06
C LEU A 237 3.21 -14.55 -22.23
N SER A 238 3.16 -14.98 -20.98
CA SER A 238 4.34 -15.03 -20.10
C SER A 238 5.36 -16.11 -20.49
N GLN A 239 4.93 -17.17 -21.20
CA GLN A 239 5.83 -18.21 -21.69
C GLN A 239 6.49 -17.84 -23.02
N LEU A 240 5.79 -17.09 -23.88
CA LEU A 240 6.25 -16.74 -25.22
C LEU A 240 7.09 -15.46 -25.28
N SER A 241 7.07 -14.64 -24.24
CA SER A 241 7.90 -13.45 -24.17
C SER A 241 9.38 -13.85 -24.07
N ASN A 242 10.18 -13.50 -25.07
CA ASN A 242 11.64 -13.61 -24.98
C ASN A 242 12.18 -12.73 -23.83
N SER A 243 13.41 -12.97 -23.38
CA SER A 243 14.00 -12.22 -22.25
C SER A 243 13.90 -10.70 -22.42
N LYS A 244 14.02 -10.20 -23.66
CA LYS A 244 13.98 -8.76 -23.96
C LYS A 244 12.60 -8.10 -23.78
N ARG A 245 11.49 -8.85 -23.84
CA ARG A 245 10.12 -8.32 -23.69
C ARG A 245 9.34 -8.97 -22.54
N SER A 246 9.98 -9.88 -21.80
CA SER A 246 9.40 -10.58 -20.66
C SER A 246 8.98 -9.58 -19.58
N TYR A 247 9.86 -8.64 -19.25
CA TYR A 247 9.59 -7.61 -18.25
C TYR A 247 8.32 -6.81 -18.57
N GLU A 248 8.22 -6.16 -19.75
CA GLU A 248 7.05 -5.34 -20.06
C GLU A 248 5.76 -6.15 -20.16
N THR A 249 5.84 -7.38 -20.69
CA THR A 249 4.67 -8.27 -20.79
C THR A 249 4.16 -8.64 -19.41
N ASN A 250 5.04 -9.08 -18.51
CA ASN A 250 4.67 -9.45 -17.14
C ASN A 250 4.19 -8.24 -16.33
N ARG A 251 4.78 -7.06 -16.53
CA ARG A 251 4.30 -5.80 -15.93
C ARG A 251 2.86 -5.48 -16.37
N MET A 252 2.58 -5.50 -17.68
CA MET A 252 1.22 -5.27 -18.21
C MET A 252 0.20 -6.29 -17.68
N LEU A 253 0.58 -7.58 -17.61
CA LEU A 253 -0.27 -8.63 -17.05
C LEU A 253 -0.56 -8.40 -15.57
N GLY A 254 0.47 -8.13 -14.77
CA GLY A 254 0.34 -7.86 -13.34
C GLY A 254 -0.55 -6.65 -13.06
N GLU A 255 -0.33 -5.55 -13.78
CA GLU A 255 -1.20 -4.37 -13.70
C GLU A 255 -2.64 -4.67 -14.09
N ALA A 256 -2.86 -5.43 -15.17
CA ALA A 256 -4.20 -5.81 -15.62
C ALA A 256 -4.94 -6.62 -14.55
N TYR A 257 -4.27 -7.60 -13.92
CA TYR A 257 -4.84 -8.33 -12.79
C TYR A 257 -5.16 -7.41 -11.60
N CYS A 258 -4.29 -6.44 -11.29
CA CYS A 258 -4.54 -5.46 -10.23
C CYS A 258 -5.75 -4.56 -10.54
N LYS A 259 -5.92 -4.11 -11.80
CA LYS A 259 -7.08 -3.33 -12.24
C LYS A 259 -8.39 -4.12 -12.18
N LEU A 260 -8.31 -5.44 -12.23
CA LEU A 260 -9.44 -6.35 -12.02
C LEU A 260 -9.60 -6.77 -10.55
N GLU A 261 -8.85 -6.18 -9.62
CA GLU A 261 -8.82 -6.53 -8.18
C GLU A 261 -8.42 -7.99 -7.89
N ARG A 262 -7.78 -8.66 -8.84
CA ARG A 262 -7.31 -10.05 -8.75
C ARG A 262 -5.84 -10.08 -8.30
N PHE A 263 -5.58 -9.56 -7.10
CA PHE A 263 -4.23 -9.33 -6.60
C PHE A 263 -3.38 -10.61 -6.50
N GLU A 264 -3.97 -11.73 -6.06
CA GLU A 264 -3.22 -12.99 -5.90
C GLU A 264 -2.67 -13.52 -7.22
N GLU A 265 -3.44 -13.37 -8.30
CA GLU A 265 -3.04 -13.80 -9.63
C GLU A 265 -2.04 -12.85 -10.27
N ALA A 266 -1.98 -11.58 -9.84
CA ALA A 266 -1.01 -10.60 -10.31
C ALA A 266 0.41 -10.91 -9.81
N ILE A 267 0.54 -11.42 -8.59
CA ILE A 267 1.81 -11.65 -7.90
C ILE A 267 2.85 -12.41 -8.75
N PRO A 268 2.57 -13.60 -9.33
CA PRO A 268 3.57 -14.34 -10.08
C PRO A 268 4.11 -13.57 -11.29
N TYR A 269 3.28 -12.78 -11.97
CA TYR A 269 3.72 -11.96 -13.10
C TYR A 269 4.56 -10.78 -12.62
N LEU A 270 4.12 -10.06 -11.59
CA LEU A 270 4.87 -8.92 -11.04
C LEU A 270 6.22 -9.34 -10.45
N LYS A 271 6.28 -10.46 -9.73
CA LYS A 271 7.54 -11.03 -9.20
C LYS A 271 8.50 -11.34 -10.34
N LYS A 272 8.04 -12.07 -11.37
CA LYS A 272 8.85 -12.39 -12.55
C LYS A 272 9.34 -11.12 -13.26
N GLY A 273 8.48 -10.10 -13.39
CA GLY A 273 8.88 -8.81 -13.96
C GLY A 273 10.01 -8.15 -13.16
N VAL A 274 9.90 -8.09 -11.84
CA VAL A 274 10.93 -7.51 -10.97
C VAL A 274 12.22 -8.35 -10.98
N GLU A 275 12.14 -9.67 -11.01
CA GLU A 275 13.28 -10.59 -11.07
C GLU A 275 14.04 -10.49 -12.42
N ASP A 276 13.30 -10.38 -13.52
CA ASP A 276 13.85 -10.28 -14.88
C ASP A 276 14.53 -8.91 -15.14
N ASN A 277 14.31 -7.91 -14.28
CA ASN A 277 14.87 -6.57 -14.41
C ASN A 277 15.82 -6.22 -13.23
N PRO A 278 17.15 -6.36 -13.39
CA PRO A 278 18.14 -5.99 -12.37
C PRO A 278 18.08 -4.51 -11.93
N ALA A 279 17.43 -3.64 -12.70
CA ALA A 279 17.21 -2.23 -12.42
C ALA A 279 15.72 -1.91 -12.19
N SER A 280 14.99 -2.79 -11.49
CA SER A 280 13.58 -2.58 -11.13
C SER A 280 13.35 -1.17 -10.56
N THR A 281 12.37 -0.46 -11.09
CA THR A 281 12.09 0.94 -10.70
C THR A 281 11.35 1.01 -9.35
N PRO A 282 11.34 2.17 -8.68
CA PRO A 282 10.47 2.39 -7.52
C PRO A 282 8.99 2.06 -7.81
N GLU A 283 8.51 2.36 -9.02
CA GLU A 283 7.15 2.06 -9.48
C GLU A 283 6.89 0.56 -9.57
N ASP A 284 7.83 -0.22 -10.11
CA ASP A 284 7.71 -1.69 -10.18
C ASP A 284 7.66 -2.31 -8.77
N ASN A 285 8.55 -1.84 -7.89
CA ASN A 285 8.63 -2.30 -6.51
C ASN A 285 7.37 -1.91 -5.72
N TYR A 286 6.84 -0.71 -5.96
CA TYR A 286 5.58 -0.28 -5.36
C TYR A 286 4.43 -1.17 -5.83
N LEU A 287 4.30 -1.40 -7.14
CA LEU A 287 3.23 -2.19 -7.70
C LEU A 287 3.23 -3.63 -7.13
N LEU A 288 4.39 -4.28 -7.08
CA LEU A 288 4.52 -5.61 -6.48
C LEU A 288 4.22 -5.57 -4.97
N GLY A 289 4.84 -4.65 -4.23
CA GLY A 289 4.66 -4.52 -2.78
C GLY A 289 3.20 -4.21 -2.39
N TYR A 290 2.54 -3.31 -3.12
CA TYR A 290 1.13 -2.98 -2.94
C TYR A 290 0.24 -4.19 -3.20
N THR A 291 0.51 -4.92 -4.29
CA THR A 291 -0.24 -6.13 -4.66
C THR A 291 -0.12 -7.20 -3.58
N LEU A 292 1.11 -7.47 -3.11
CA LEU A 292 1.37 -8.39 -2.01
C LEU A 292 0.60 -7.98 -0.73
N SER A 293 0.62 -6.68 -0.40
CA SER A 293 -0.10 -6.17 0.77
C SER A 293 -1.62 -6.34 0.63
N LYS A 294 -2.20 -6.06 -0.55
CA LYS A 294 -3.64 -6.27 -0.81
C LYS A 294 -4.07 -7.74 -0.82
N SER A 295 -3.17 -8.63 -1.21
CA SER A 295 -3.34 -10.09 -1.06
C SER A 295 -3.20 -10.60 0.37
N GLY A 296 -2.82 -9.75 1.33
CA GLY A 296 -2.57 -10.16 2.73
C GLY A 296 -1.17 -10.70 3.00
N ASN A 297 -0.30 -10.76 1.98
CA ASN A 297 1.11 -11.18 2.08
C ASN A 297 1.99 -10.03 2.61
N HIS A 298 1.61 -9.48 3.77
CA HIS A 298 2.19 -8.25 4.33
C HIS A 298 3.69 -8.36 4.64
N ALA A 299 4.15 -9.50 5.15
CA ALA A 299 5.57 -9.71 5.46
C ALA A 299 6.45 -9.66 4.19
N GLU A 300 5.96 -10.23 3.09
CA GLU A 300 6.68 -10.23 1.82
C GLU A 300 6.59 -8.87 1.10
N ALA A 301 5.50 -8.11 1.30
CA ALA A 301 5.30 -6.79 0.72
C ALA A 301 6.35 -5.76 1.16
N ILE A 302 6.71 -5.77 2.46
CA ILE A 302 7.56 -4.77 3.11
C ILE A 302 8.88 -4.50 2.36
N PRO A 303 9.74 -5.50 2.04
CA PRO A 303 11.01 -5.23 1.36
C PRO A 303 10.86 -4.56 -0.01
N PHE A 304 9.79 -4.86 -0.76
CA PHE A 304 9.51 -4.20 -2.03
C PHE A 304 9.00 -2.78 -1.83
N LEU A 305 8.09 -2.56 -0.88
CA LEU A 305 7.62 -1.21 -0.56
C LEU A 305 8.75 -0.30 -0.03
N LEU A 306 9.71 -0.83 0.72
CA LEU A 306 10.89 -0.08 1.19
C LEU A 306 11.77 0.38 0.01
N LYS A 307 11.92 -0.45 -1.03
CA LYS A 307 12.61 -0.04 -2.27
C LYS A 307 11.85 1.03 -3.03
N ALA A 308 10.53 1.11 -2.87
CA ALA A 308 9.69 2.12 -3.49
C ALA A 308 9.65 3.46 -2.74
N SER A 309 10.12 3.51 -1.49
CA SER A 309 10.00 4.70 -0.63
C SER A 309 11.23 5.62 -0.60
N THR A 310 12.13 5.53 -1.59
CA THR A 310 13.44 6.19 -1.55
C THR A 310 13.47 7.63 -2.07
N ASN A 311 12.45 8.07 -2.79
CA ASN A 311 12.51 9.29 -3.61
C ASN A 311 11.88 10.53 -2.95
N ASN A 312 11.28 10.38 -1.77
CA ASN A 312 10.56 11.46 -1.05
C ASN A 312 9.51 12.16 -1.93
N ASP A 313 8.76 11.39 -2.71
CA ASP A 313 7.71 11.83 -3.61
C ASP A 313 6.34 11.25 -3.21
N SER A 314 5.32 11.52 -4.02
CA SER A 314 3.96 10.98 -3.80
C SER A 314 3.96 9.44 -3.77
N LEU A 315 4.76 8.79 -4.61
CA LEU A 315 4.90 7.33 -4.60
C LEU A 315 5.50 6.84 -3.27
N SER A 316 6.52 7.53 -2.78
CA SER A 316 7.18 7.21 -1.51
C SER A 316 6.22 7.34 -0.33
N GLN A 317 5.34 8.35 -0.35
CA GLN A 317 4.29 8.50 0.65
C GLN A 317 3.30 7.32 0.62
N HIS A 318 2.83 6.93 -0.57
CA HIS A 318 1.97 5.76 -0.73
C HIS A 318 2.66 4.48 -0.26
N ALA A 319 3.94 4.31 -0.59
CA ALA A 319 4.74 3.17 -0.16
C ALA A 319 4.84 3.12 1.37
N LEU A 320 5.25 4.21 2.02
CA LEU A 320 5.36 4.31 3.49
C LEU A 320 4.04 4.07 4.20
N TYR A 321 2.93 4.59 3.66
CA TYR A 321 1.60 4.33 4.21
C TYR A 321 1.25 2.83 4.16
N ASN A 322 1.50 2.17 3.02
CA ASN A 322 1.29 0.73 2.88
C ASN A 322 2.27 -0.11 3.72
N ILE A 323 3.50 0.38 3.96
CA ILE A 323 4.46 -0.23 4.90
C ILE A 323 3.90 -0.16 6.32
N GLY A 324 3.40 1.01 6.74
CA GLY A 324 2.76 1.19 8.05
C GLY A 324 1.61 0.21 8.28
N TYR A 325 0.72 0.09 7.29
CA TYR A 325 -0.37 -0.90 7.35
C TYR A 325 0.13 -2.35 7.36
N SER A 326 1.16 -2.67 6.58
CA SER A 326 1.72 -4.03 6.52
C SER A 326 2.36 -4.41 7.86
N TYR A 327 3.10 -3.51 8.50
CA TYR A 327 3.64 -3.71 9.84
C TYR A 327 2.56 -3.87 10.90
N LEU A 328 1.45 -3.13 10.82
CA LEU A 328 0.30 -3.34 11.72
C LEU A 328 -0.26 -4.76 11.62
N LYS A 329 -0.35 -5.29 10.39
CA LYS A 329 -0.89 -6.62 10.14
C LYS A 329 0.06 -7.74 10.53
N THR A 330 1.37 -7.51 10.50
CA THR A 330 2.37 -8.45 11.03
C THR A 330 2.59 -8.31 12.54
N GLY A 331 1.98 -7.31 13.18
CA GLY A 331 2.04 -7.09 14.63
C GLY A 331 3.18 -6.19 15.11
N ASP A 332 4.04 -5.71 14.20
CA ASP A 332 5.12 -4.77 14.52
C ASP A 332 4.59 -3.33 14.62
N LYS A 333 3.96 -3.03 15.75
CA LYS A 333 3.39 -1.69 16.01
C LYS A 333 4.44 -0.58 16.05
N VAL A 334 5.69 -0.89 16.41
CA VAL A 334 6.76 0.12 16.52
C VAL A 334 7.17 0.58 15.13
N SER A 335 7.45 -0.36 14.23
CA SER A 335 7.77 -0.04 12.83
C SER A 335 6.58 0.59 12.12
N ALA A 336 5.35 0.12 12.37
CA ALA A 336 4.14 0.73 11.83
C ALA A 336 4.03 2.22 12.20
N ARG A 337 4.23 2.55 13.48
CA ARG A 337 4.18 3.93 13.97
C ARG A 337 5.20 4.81 13.24
N SER A 338 6.44 4.33 13.07
CA SER A 338 7.49 5.07 12.37
C SER A 338 7.12 5.31 10.90
N SER A 339 6.62 4.28 10.19
CA SER A 339 6.22 4.42 8.79
C SER A 339 5.04 5.37 8.59
N PHE A 340 4.03 5.34 9.46
CA PHE A 340 2.96 6.34 9.43
C PHE A 340 3.47 7.74 9.74
N LYS A 341 4.44 7.87 10.65
CA LYS A 341 5.09 9.15 10.94
C LYS A 341 5.76 9.75 9.71
N GLU A 342 6.53 8.94 9.01
CA GLU A 342 7.20 9.35 7.77
C GLU A 342 6.20 9.65 6.65
N ALA A 343 5.17 8.81 6.49
CA ALA A 343 4.13 9.03 5.48
C ALA A 343 3.38 10.36 5.67
N TYR A 344 2.97 10.72 6.89
CA TYR A 344 2.29 12.02 7.09
C TYR A 344 3.23 13.21 6.90
N ASN A 345 4.53 13.06 7.23
CA ASN A 345 5.51 14.14 7.09
C ASN A 345 5.79 14.51 5.63
N LEU A 346 5.64 13.57 4.69
CA LEU A 346 5.88 13.84 3.27
C LEU A 346 4.84 14.77 2.63
N GLY A 347 3.60 14.77 3.12
CA GLY A 347 2.67 15.85 2.80
C GLY A 347 1.98 15.81 1.44
N PHE A 348 2.26 14.87 0.53
CA PHE A 348 1.81 14.93 -0.88
C PHE A 348 0.30 14.72 -1.07
N ASP A 349 -0.23 13.57 -0.68
CA ASP A 349 -1.65 13.23 -0.72
C ASP A 349 -2.31 13.63 0.62
N PRO A 350 -3.27 14.57 0.63
CA PRO A 350 -3.95 15.02 1.84
C PRO A 350 -4.74 13.93 2.57
N ALA A 351 -5.34 12.99 1.85
CA ALA A 351 -6.11 11.91 2.47
C ALA A 351 -5.18 10.92 3.17
N ILE A 352 -4.02 10.63 2.58
CA ILE A 352 -2.98 9.82 3.24
C ILE A 352 -2.40 10.57 4.44
N ASN A 353 -2.14 11.88 4.34
CA ASN A 353 -1.64 12.66 5.47
C ASN A 353 -2.55 12.58 6.69
N GLU A 354 -3.86 12.79 6.47
CA GLU A 354 -4.86 12.74 7.54
C GLU A 354 -4.88 11.36 8.20
N ASP A 355 -5.03 10.30 7.40
CA ASP A 355 -5.13 8.94 7.93
C ASP A 355 -3.82 8.45 8.58
N ALA A 356 -2.67 8.77 7.98
CA ALA A 356 -1.36 8.45 8.53
C ALA A 356 -1.11 9.17 9.87
N LEU A 357 -1.46 10.45 10.00
CA LEU A 357 -1.32 11.19 11.26
C LEU A 357 -2.18 10.57 12.37
N LEU A 358 -3.42 10.17 12.06
CA LEU A 358 -4.29 9.52 13.04
C LEU A 358 -3.73 8.17 13.49
N ASN A 359 -3.28 7.32 12.54
CA ASN A 359 -2.67 6.04 12.88
C ASN A 359 -1.38 6.20 13.69
N PHE A 360 -0.54 7.18 13.34
CA PHE A 360 0.64 7.56 14.13
C PHE A 360 0.26 7.94 15.58
N ALA A 361 -0.74 8.80 15.75
CA ALA A 361 -1.19 9.24 17.07
C ALA A 361 -1.75 8.10 17.92
N LYS A 362 -2.59 7.24 17.33
CA LYS A 362 -3.16 6.05 17.99
C LYS A 362 -2.09 5.05 18.41
N LEU A 363 -1.12 4.77 17.54
CA LEU A 363 -0.01 3.87 17.90
C LEU A 363 0.90 4.48 18.96
N SER A 364 1.08 5.80 18.95
CA SER A 364 1.80 6.52 20.00
C SER A 364 1.07 6.48 21.35
N TYR A 365 -0.25 6.33 21.36
CA TYR A 365 -1.05 6.13 22.57
C TYR A 365 -0.97 4.69 23.11
N GLU A 366 -0.97 3.70 22.21
CA GLU A 366 -0.94 2.29 22.60
C GLU A 366 0.45 1.82 23.07
N LEU A 367 1.51 2.39 22.52
CA LEU A 367 2.89 2.02 22.84
C LEU A 367 3.42 2.82 24.03
N PRO A 368 4.42 2.29 24.78
CA PRO A 368 5.17 3.08 25.76
C PRO A 368 5.87 4.25 25.06
N ASN A 369 5.23 5.42 25.09
CA ASN A 369 5.71 6.62 24.42
C ASN A 369 5.71 7.82 25.39
N PRO A 370 6.58 8.83 25.20
CA PRO A 370 6.50 10.04 25.98
C PRO A 370 5.11 10.66 25.84
N PHE A 371 4.45 10.87 26.99
CA PHE A 371 3.10 11.44 27.05
C PHE A 371 2.94 12.70 26.20
N ASN A 372 3.98 13.55 26.17
CA ASN A 372 4.00 14.79 25.41
C ASN A 372 3.91 14.58 23.89
N GLU A 373 4.61 13.59 23.31
CA GLU A 373 4.56 13.35 21.86
C GLU A 373 3.18 12.83 21.46
N THR A 374 2.62 11.91 22.26
CA THR A 374 1.27 11.39 22.03
C THR A 374 0.23 12.50 22.10
N LEU A 375 0.27 13.35 23.14
CA LEU A 375 -0.62 14.50 23.26
C LEU A 375 -0.48 15.48 22.09
N GLN A 376 0.76 15.81 21.69
CA GLN A 376 1.03 16.71 20.57
C GLN A 376 0.50 16.16 19.25
N SER A 377 0.61 14.85 19.00
CA SER A 377 0.12 14.24 17.76
C SER A 377 -1.41 14.32 17.62
N PHE A 378 -2.16 14.07 18.69
CA PHE A 378 -3.62 14.23 18.67
C PHE A 378 -4.03 15.69 18.62
N GLN A 379 -3.31 16.59 19.29
CA GLN A 379 -3.56 18.03 19.23
C GLN A 379 -3.35 18.56 17.80
N LEU A 380 -2.26 18.14 17.15
CA LEU A 380 -1.97 18.47 15.76
C LEU A 380 -3.11 18.00 14.84
N TYR A 381 -3.60 16.77 15.03
CA TYR A 381 -4.75 16.27 14.26
C TYR A 381 -6.01 17.12 14.52
N TYR A 382 -6.30 17.41 15.78
CA TYR A 382 -7.47 18.19 16.20
C TYR A 382 -7.50 19.59 15.56
N ASP A 383 -6.34 20.26 15.54
CA ASP A 383 -6.19 21.61 15.00
C ASP A 383 -6.17 21.61 13.46
N THR A 384 -5.58 20.59 12.84
CA THR A 384 -5.42 20.52 11.37
C THR A 384 -6.70 20.03 10.68
N TYR A 385 -7.44 19.10 11.28
CA TYR A 385 -8.60 18.43 10.68
C TYR A 385 -9.90 18.58 11.51
N PRO A 386 -10.33 19.80 11.88
CA PRO A 386 -11.47 20.02 12.78
C PRO A 386 -12.82 19.58 12.20
N LYS A 387 -12.91 19.40 10.88
CA LYS A 387 -14.11 18.92 10.17
C LYS A 387 -14.07 17.43 9.80
N SER A 388 -13.02 16.72 10.21
CA SER A 388 -12.89 15.29 9.90
C SER A 388 -14.04 14.48 10.50
N SER A 389 -14.45 13.43 9.78
CA SER A 389 -15.36 12.42 10.33
C SER A 389 -14.79 11.71 11.57
N LYS A 390 -13.48 11.76 11.78
CA LYS A 390 -12.77 11.15 12.92
C LYS A 390 -12.53 12.11 14.08
N ILE A 391 -12.97 13.38 13.99
CA ILE A 391 -12.64 14.39 15.01
C ILE A 391 -13.15 14.01 16.41
N ASN A 392 -14.32 13.36 16.49
CA ASN A 392 -14.87 12.92 17.77
C ASN A 392 -14.01 11.82 18.41
N GLU A 393 -13.50 10.87 17.62
CA GLU A 393 -12.55 9.86 18.09
C GLU A 393 -11.29 10.51 18.67
N VAL A 394 -10.78 11.56 18.02
CA VAL A 394 -9.61 12.32 18.51
C VAL A 394 -9.92 13.09 19.80
N LYS A 395 -11.10 13.72 19.90
CA LYS A 395 -11.56 14.35 21.15
C LYS A 395 -11.60 13.34 22.31
N GLU A 396 -12.03 12.10 22.05
CA GLU A 396 -12.05 11.03 23.06
C GLU A 396 -10.65 10.69 23.58
N TYR A 397 -9.64 10.60 22.70
CA TYR A 397 -8.25 10.37 23.10
C TYR A 397 -7.66 11.56 23.87
N LEU A 398 -7.86 12.78 23.38
CA LEU A 398 -7.39 14.00 24.04
C LEU A 398 -8.00 14.16 25.44
N ALA A 399 -9.29 13.89 25.59
CA ALA A 399 -9.97 13.94 26.89
C ALA A 399 -9.36 12.95 27.90
N GLN A 400 -9.04 11.73 27.47
CA GLN A 400 -8.38 10.74 28.32
C GLN A 400 -6.97 11.18 28.71
N LEU A 401 -6.19 11.71 27.77
CA LEU A 401 -4.84 12.20 28.01
C LEU A 401 -4.84 13.38 29.00
N TYR A 402 -5.69 14.38 28.78
CA TYR A 402 -5.83 15.51 29.71
C TYR A 402 -6.34 15.07 31.09
N GLY A 403 -7.26 14.11 31.14
CA GLY A 403 -7.71 13.52 32.40
C GLY A 403 -6.58 12.81 33.16
N ALA A 404 -5.69 12.11 32.45
CA ALA A 404 -4.53 11.44 33.04
C ALA A 404 -3.46 12.44 33.54
N SER A 405 -3.26 13.58 32.85
CA SER A 405 -2.36 14.65 33.29
C SER A 405 -2.98 15.62 34.30
N LYS A 406 -4.16 15.31 34.84
CA LYS A 406 -4.94 16.14 35.77
C LYS A 406 -5.36 17.50 35.20
N ASN A 407 -5.27 17.69 33.88
CA ASN A 407 -5.84 18.86 33.22
C ASN A 407 -7.34 18.65 32.99
N TYR A 408 -8.09 18.55 34.09
CA TYR A 408 -9.50 18.17 34.04
C TYR A 408 -10.36 19.20 33.30
N GLN A 409 -10.02 20.49 33.37
CA GLN A 409 -10.77 21.55 32.70
C GLN A 409 -10.79 21.37 31.18
N HIS A 410 -9.62 21.12 30.57
CA HIS A 410 -9.54 20.86 29.13
C HIS A 410 -10.21 19.53 28.76
N ALA A 411 -10.03 18.49 29.58
CA ALA A 411 -10.67 17.20 29.36
C ALA A 411 -12.20 17.32 29.34
N LEU A 412 -12.79 18.04 30.30
CA LEU A 412 -14.23 18.26 30.39
C LEU A 412 -14.77 19.00 29.18
N LYS A 413 -14.10 20.09 28.76
CA LYS A 413 -14.51 20.85 27.57
C LYS A 413 -14.63 19.93 26.35
N LEU A 414 -13.63 19.09 26.10
CA LEU A 414 -13.64 18.18 24.96
C LEU A 414 -14.75 17.13 25.05
N ILE A 415 -14.99 16.56 26.23
CA ILE A 415 -16.05 15.56 26.44
C ILE A 415 -17.44 16.20 26.25
N GLU A 416 -17.65 17.41 26.74
CA GLU A 416 -18.94 18.12 26.67
C GLU A 416 -19.29 18.59 25.26
N GLU A 417 -18.30 18.75 24.38
CA GLU A 417 -18.50 19.01 22.95
C GLU A 417 -18.82 17.77 22.12
N LEU A 418 -18.74 16.55 22.68
CA LEU A 418 -19.06 15.33 21.95
C LEU A 418 -20.59 15.21 21.74
N PRO A 419 -21.05 14.89 20.52
CA PRO A 419 -22.48 14.72 20.25
C PRO A 419 -23.08 13.52 20.99
N SER A 420 -22.26 12.51 21.27
CA SER A 420 -22.61 11.31 22.03
C SER A 420 -21.37 10.78 22.75
N ARG A 421 -21.54 10.21 23.95
CA ARG A 421 -20.44 9.68 24.77
C ARG A 421 -20.48 8.16 24.82
N SER A 422 -19.37 7.51 24.48
CA SER A 422 -19.21 6.06 24.66
C SER A 422 -19.21 5.67 26.15
N LYS A 423 -19.39 4.37 26.47
CA LYS A 423 -19.34 3.89 27.87
C LYS A 423 -17.98 4.21 28.53
N THR A 424 -16.90 4.07 27.77
CA THR A 424 -15.54 4.41 28.22
C THR A 424 -15.41 5.89 28.55
N ILE A 425 -15.96 6.76 27.69
CA ILE A 425 -15.94 8.20 27.92
C ILE A 425 -16.86 8.61 29.07
N ASN A 426 -18.01 7.97 29.26
CA ASN A 426 -18.85 8.24 30.44
C ASN A 426 -18.13 7.84 31.74
N ALA A 427 -17.37 6.75 31.75
CA ALA A 427 -16.57 6.36 32.91
C ALA A 427 -15.42 7.35 33.17
N ALA A 428 -14.77 7.86 32.11
CA ALA A 428 -13.79 8.92 32.23
C ALA A 428 -14.42 10.23 32.74
N TYR A 429 -15.58 10.61 32.20
CA TYR A 429 -16.32 11.81 32.59
C TYR A 429 -16.71 11.77 34.08
N GLN A 430 -17.22 10.63 34.58
CA GLN A 430 -17.50 10.44 36.00
C GLN A 430 -16.25 10.73 36.86
N ARG A 431 -15.11 10.13 36.51
CA ARG A 431 -13.86 10.31 37.25
C ARG A 431 -13.32 11.75 37.17
N ILE A 432 -13.32 12.34 35.97
CA ILE A 432 -12.79 13.68 35.70
C ILE A 432 -13.62 14.74 36.44
N THR A 433 -14.95 14.66 36.36
CA THR A 433 -15.85 15.58 37.05
C THR A 433 -15.74 15.46 38.57
N LEU A 434 -15.62 14.23 39.12
CA LEU A 434 -15.35 14.02 40.54
C LEU A 434 -14.04 14.69 40.97
N ASN A 435 -12.94 14.41 40.27
CA ASN A 435 -11.63 14.94 40.65
C ASN A 435 -11.56 16.46 40.51
N ARG A 436 -12.14 17.03 39.46
CA ARG A 436 -12.27 18.49 39.32
C ARG A 436 -13.14 19.08 40.43
N GLY A 437 -14.21 18.39 40.82
CA GLY A 437 -15.05 18.76 41.95
C GLY A 437 -14.27 18.78 43.27
N ILE A 438 -13.34 17.85 43.48
CA ILE A 438 -12.45 17.81 44.65
C ILE A 438 -11.48 19.01 44.65
N GLU A 439 -10.90 19.38 43.50
CA GLU A 439 -10.05 20.59 43.40
C GLU A 439 -10.82 21.84 43.82
N VAL A 440 -12.00 22.04 43.23
CA VAL A 440 -12.86 23.19 43.51
C VAL A 440 -13.40 23.17 44.96
N PHE A 441 -13.63 21.97 45.52
CA PHE A 441 -13.97 21.80 46.93
C PHE A 441 -12.84 22.28 47.86
N ASN A 442 -11.60 21.92 47.55
CA ASN A 442 -10.42 22.33 48.32
C ASN A 442 -10.15 23.85 48.21
N GLU A 443 -10.60 24.48 47.13
CA GLU A 443 -10.62 25.94 46.95
C GLU A 443 -11.76 26.63 47.73
N ASN A 444 -12.55 25.88 48.51
CA ASN A 444 -13.73 26.32 49.27
C ASN A 444 -14.90 26.84 48.40
N ASN A 445 -14.88 26.60 47.09
CA ASN A 445 -15.98 26.96 46.20
C ASN A 445 -17.03 25.83 46.15
N TYR A 446 -17.77 25.68 47.24
CA TYR A 446 -18.70 24.55 47.40
C TYR A 446 -19.85 24.53 46.39
N LYS A 447 -20.28 25.69 45.88
CA LYS A 447 -21.37 25.77 44.89
C LYS A 447 -20.96 25.17 43.55
N GLU A 448 -19.78 25.52 43.06
CA GLU A 448 -19.25 24.96 41.81
C GLU A 448 -18.87 23.48 41.99
N ALA A 449 -18.28 23.11 43.13
CA ALA A 449 -18.00 21.70 43.46
C ALA A 449 -19.28 20.83 43.41
N ILE A 450 -20.41 21.32 43.94
CA ILE A 450 -21.71 20.63 43.82
C ILE A 450 -22.10 20.41 42.36
N GLN A 451 -21.92 21.40 41.47
CA GLN A 451 -22.26 21.24 40.05
C GLN A 451 -21.41 20.15 39.39
N LEU A 452 -20.11 20.07 39.73
CA LEU A 452 -19.21 19.04 39.22
C LEU A 452 -19.56 17.65 39.77
N PHE A 453 -19.89 17.53 41.06
CA PHE A 453 -20.37 16.27 41.63
C PHE A 453 -21.71 15.84 41.03
N ASN A 454 -22.60 16.78 40.69
CA ASN A 454 -23.83 16.47 39.95
C ASN A 454 -23.50 15.84 38.60
N LYS A 455 -22.57 16.42 37.84
CA LYS A 455 -22.10 15.87 36.56
C LYS A 455 -21.49 14.47 36.73
N SER A 456 -20.73 14.24 37.79
CA SER A 456 -20.20 12.90 38.13
C SER A 456 -21.32 11.89 38.41
N LEU A 457 -22.44 12.33 38.97
CA LEU A 457 -23.57 11.48 39.33
C LEU A 457 -24.57 11.25 38.18
N GLU A 458 -24.40 11.91 37.02
CA GLU A 458 -25.20 11.65 35.81
C GLU A 458 -25.00 10.22 35.31
N ASN A 459 -23.76 9.71 35.39
CA ASN A 459 -23.38 8.39 34.88
C ASN A 459 -22.68 7.60 35.99
N GLN A 460 -23.46 6.94 36.85
CA GLN A 460 -23.01 6.19 38.02
C GLN A 460 -22.42 4.82 37.62
N ILE A 461 -21.31 4.83 36.88
CA ILE A 461 -20.68 3.61 36.35
C ILE A 461 -19.83 2.93 37.43
N ASP A 462 -18.96 3.69 38.11
CA ASP A 462 -18.14 3.20 39.22
C ASP A 462 -18.81 3.55 40.56
N ASN A 463 -19.14 2.53 41.35
CA ASN A 463 -19.82 2.71 42.64
C ASN A 463 -18.94 3.43 43.68
N ASN A 464 -17.61 3.27 43.66
CA ASN A 464 -16.73 3.97 44.59
C ASN A 464 -16.71 5.47 44.28
N LEU A 465 -16.67 5.83 42.99
CA LEU A 465 -16.75 7.23 42.57
C LEU A 465 -18.13 7.83 42.86
N THR A 466 -19.20 7.06 42.64
CA THR A 466 -20.57 7.45 43.01
C THR A 466 -20.68 7.72 44.52
N ALA A 467 -20.14 6.83 45.35
CA ALA A 467 -20.10 7.03 46.80
C ALA A 467 -19.31 8.30 47.18
N ALA A 468 -18.11 8.48 46.61
CA ALA A 468 -17.31 9.68 46.84
C ALA A 468 -18.07 10.97 46.47
N ALA A 469 -18.76 10.99 45.33
CA ALA A 469 -19.53 12.15 44.88
C ALA A 469 -20.69 12.48 45.84
N TYR A 470 -21.47 11.49 46.29
CA TYR A 470 -22.55 11.74 47.27
C TYR A 470 -22.00 12.25 48.61
N TYR A 471 -20.93 11.64 49.12
CA TYR A 471 -20.30 12.08 50.36
C TYR A 471 -19.81 13.53 50.25
N LEU A 472 -19.04 13.86 49.22
CA LEU A 472 -18.46 15.20 49.02
C LEU A 472 -19.53 16.26 48.74
N ARG A 473 -20.59 15.92 48.00
CA ARG A 473 -21.75 16.81 47.79
C ARG A 473 -22.51 17.06 49.11
N GLY A 474 -22.57 16.05 49.98
CA GLY A 474 -23.04 16.19 51.36
C GLY A 474 -22.17 17.15 52.17
N GLU A 475 -20.84 16.96 52.14
CA GLU A 475 -19.89 17.86 52.80
C GLU A 475 -20.01 19.31 52.32
N CYS A 476 -20.14 19.55 51.02
CA CYS A 476 -20.45 20.88 50.47
C CYS A 476 -21.72 21.46 51.09
N SER A 477 -22.79 20.65 51.16
CA SER A 477 -24.08 21.08 51.71
C SER A 477 -23.97 21.43 53.19
N TYR A 478 -23.24 20.63 53.98
CA TYR A 478 -22.95 20.92 55.38
C TYR A 478 -22.17 22.22 55.55
N ARG A 479 -21.11 22.44 54.75
CA ARG A 479 -20.29 23.67 54.79
C ARG A 479 -21.08 24.92 54.39
N LEU A 480 -22.11 24.77 53.56
CA LEU A 480 -23.07 25.82 53.20
C LEU A 480 -24.19 26.00 54.24
N GLY A 481 -24.17 25.25 55.35
CA GLY A 481 -25.20 25.31 56.40
C GLY A 481 -26.52 24.60 56.05
N ASN A 482 -26.59 23.92 54.89
CA ASN A 482 -27.76 23.16 54.47
C ASN A 482 -27.69 21.73 55.03
N TYR A 483 -27.93 21.59 56.33
CA TYR A 483 -27.84 20.30 57.03
C TYR A 483 -28.84 19.27 56.52
N GLU A 484 -30.07 19.69 56.21
CA GLU A 484 -31.09 18.81 55.61
C GLU A 484 -30.66 18.30 54.22
N GLY A 485 -30.07 19.17 53.41
CA GLY A 485 -29.48 18.79 52.14
C GLY A 485 -28.38 17.75 52.32
N SER A 486 -27.43 18.00 53.22
CA SER A 486 -26.33 17.07 53.52
C SER A 486 -26.84 15.70 53.98
N ILE A 487 -27.85 15.65 54.86
CA ILE A 487 -28.46 14.39 55.29
C ILE A 487 -29.07 13.63 54.11
N ARG A 488 -29.77 14.30 53.18
CA ARG A 488 -30.30 13.65 51.97
C ARG A 488 -29.20 13.06 51.09
N GLU A 489 -28.08 13.77 50.94
CA GLU A 489 -26.93 13.30 50.18
C GLU A 489 -26.27 12.08 50.83
N LEU A 490 -26.02 12.13 52.13
CA LEU A 490 -25.44 11.01 52.88
C LEU A 490 -26.39 9.79 52.92
N ASN A 491 -27.70 9.99 52.95
CA ASN A 491 -28.66 8.89 52.78
C ASN A 491 -28.57 8.24 51.39
N SER A 492 -28.23 9.01 50.36
CA SER A 492 -27.99 8.48 49.02
C SER A 492 -26.66 7.74 48.95
N PHE A 493 -25.63 8.22 49.64
CA PHE A 493 -24.37 7.50 49.85
C PHE A 493 -24.60 6.10 50.43
N TYR A 494 -25.38 5.96 51.50
CA TYR A 494 -25.63 4.65 52.12
C TYR A 494 -26.41 3.66 51.24
N LYS A 495 -27.07 4.13 50.16
CA LYS A 495 -27.77 3.28 49.20
C LYS A 495 -26.85 2.73 48.10
N VAL A 496 -25.61 3.23 48.00
CA VAL A 496 -24.65 2.74 47.00
C VAL A 496 -24.24 1.30 47.31
N PRO A 497 -24.19 0.38 46.32
CA PRO A 497 -23.78 -1.00 46.56
C PRO A 497 -22.39 -1.11 47.20
N ASN A 498 -22.26 -1.96 48.22
CA ASN A 498 -21.01 -2.20 48.97
C ASN A 498 -20.38 -0.95 49.60
N VAL A 499 -21.17 0.09 49.90
CA VAL A 499 -20.68 1.35 50.49
C VAL A 499 -19.94 1.17 51.81
N ASN A 500 -20.21 0.11 52.57
CA ASN A 500 -19.49 -0.21 53.82
C ASN A 500 -18.00 -0.49 53.62
N ARG A 501 -17.54 -0.76 52.39
CA ARG A 501 -16.13 -0.90 52.02
C ARG A 501 -15.51 0.39 51.48
N SER A 502 -16.32 1.46 51.32
CA SER A 502 -15.84 2.75 50.85
C SER A 502 -14.89 3.37 51.87
N THR A 503 -13.84 4.04 51.39
CA THR A 503 -12.93 4.86 52.21
C THR A 503 -13.62 6.07 52.85
N TYR A 504 -14.85 6.37 52.45
CA TYR A 504 -15.68 7.44 53.01
C TYR A 504 -16.71 6.93 54.02
N TYR A 505 -16.82 5.62 54.31
CA TYR A 505 -17.90 5.09 55.12
C TYR A 505 -17.90 5.59 56.57
N SER A 506 -16.75 5.50 57.24
CA SER A 506 -16.51 6.09 58.57
C SER A 506 -16.82 7.58 58.56
N LYS A 507 -16.22 8.32 57.61
CA LYS A 507 -16.38 9.78 57.49
C LYS A 507 -17.83 10.19 57.23
N ALA A 508 -18.59 9.43 56.45
CA ALA A 508 -20.02 9.67 56.24
C ALA A 508 -20.82 9.54 57.55
N ASN A 509 -20.50 8.57 58.42
CA ASN A 509 -21.12 8.45 59.75
C ASN A 509 -20.78 9.67 60.62
N TYR A 510 -19.52 10.10 60.62
CA TYR A 510 -19.08 11.28 61.34
C TYR A 510 -19.81 12.55 60.86
N SER A 511 -19.90 12.75 59.55
CA SER A 511 -20.64 13.87 58.95
C SER A 511 -22.13 13.81 59.25
N MET A 512 -22.75 12.62 59.20
CA MET A 512 -24.16 12.45 59.56
C MET A 512 -24.41 12.81 61.02
N ALA A 513 -23.50 12.41 61.92
CA ALA A 513 -23.57 12.76 63.33
C ALA A 513 -23.52 14.28 63.53
N TYR A 514 -22.59 14.96 62.87
CA TYR A 514 -22.46 16.42 62.91
C TYR A 514 -23.67 17.15 62.35
N ASN A 515 -24.27 16.65 61.26
CA ASN A 515 -25.50 17.22 60.72
C ASN A 515 -26.64 17.20 61.76
N TYR A 516 -26.89 16.05 62.38
CA TYR A 516 -27.91 15.94 63.43
C TYR A 516 -27.55 16.73 64.69
N PHE A 517 -26.26 16.78 65.05
CA PHE A 517 -25.77 17.57 66.17
C PHE A 517 -26.06 19.06 65.99
N LYS A 518 -25.79 19.61 64.79
CA LYS A 518 -26.10 21.02 64.45
C LYS A 518 -27.60 21.30 64.45
N GLN A 519 -28.43 20.31 64.15
CA GLN A 519 -29.88 20.39 64.26
C GLN A 519 -30.42 20.14 65.69
N LYS A 520 -29.53 19.93 66.68
CA LYS A 520 -29.87 19.59 68.07
C LYS A 520 -30.65 18.27 68.23
N ASN A 521 -30.59 17.39 67.23
CA ASN A 521 -31.12 16.03 67.33
C ASN A 521 -30.06 15.12 67.95
N TYR A 522 -29.84 15.30 69.26
CA TYR A 522 -28.77 14.61 69.99
C TYR A 522 -28.91 13.09 70.00
N LYS A 523 -30.14 12.58 69.93
CA LYS A 523 -30.41 11.14 69.84
C LYS A 523 -29.82 10.52 68.58
N LYS A 524 -30.16 11.07 67.41
CA LYS A 524 -29.60 10.59 66.15
C LYS A 524 -28.11 10.89 66.03
N ALA A 525 -27.66 12.06 66.50
CA ALA A 525 -26.24 12.42 66.49
C ALA A 525 -25.41 11.39 67.25
N LYS A 526 -25.84 11.00 68.46
CA LYS A 526 -25.24 9.94 69.28
C LYS A 526 -25.14 8.61 68.52
N ASP A 527 -26.24 8.17 67.90
CA ASP A 527 -26.27 6.89 67.16
C ASP A 527 -25.25 6.86 66.01
N PHE A 528 -25.09 7.97 65.29
CA PHE A 528 -24.12 8.10 64.21
C PHE A 528 -22.68 8.29 64.71
N PHE A 529 -22.45 9.00 65.83
CA PHE A 529 -21.10 9.07 66.43
C PHE A 529 -20.64 7.68 66.89
N ASN A 530 -21.50 6.88 67.51
CA ASN A 530 -21.20 5.48 67.83
C ASN A 530 -20.89 4.66 66.56
N SER A 531 -21.66 4.87 65.49
CA SER A 531 -21.43 4.20 64.21
C SER A 531 -20.09 4.58 63.58
N PHE A 532 -19.66 5.85 63.70
CA PHE A 532 -18.33 6.30 63.29
C PHE A 532 -17.24 5.60 64.10
N LEU A 533 -17.32 5.61 65.43
CA LEU A 533 -16.31 5.01 66.32
C LEU A 533 -16.17 3.50 66.08
N ASN A 534 -17.27 2.79 65.80
CA ASN A 534 -17.24 1.38 65.45
C ASN A 534 -16.56 1.11 64.09
N ALA A 535 -16.54 2.11 63.20
CA ALA A 535 -15.97 2.02 61.86
C ALA A 535 -14.65 2.81 61.71
N SER A 536 -14.09 3.38 62.77
CA SER A 536 -12.98 4.35 62.70
C SER A 536 -11.59 3.72 62.60
N ILE A 537 -11.49 2.46 62.20
CA ILE A 537 -10.20 1.77 62.04
C ILE A 537 -9.40 2.49 60.95
N GLY A 538 -8.22 3.02 61.32
CA GLY A 538 -7.34 3.76 60.40
C GLY A 538 -7.66 5.25 60.25
N GLU A 539 -8.66 5.78 60.97
CA GLU A 539 -8.93 7.22 60.99
C GLU A 539 -7.93 7.99 61.87
N HIS A 540 -7.84 9.30 61.63
CA HIS A 540 -6.91 10.14 62.37
C HIS A 540 -7.28 10.19 63.87
N PRO A 541 -6.33 10.01 64.82
CA PRO A 541 -6.64 9.97 66.24
C PRO A 541 -7.40 11.20 66.78
N GLN A 542 -7.13 12.39 66.20
CA GLN A 542 -7.86 13.61 66.59
C GLN A 542 -9.34 13.56 66.18
N LEU A 543 -9.70 12.95 65.05
CA LEU A 543 -11.10 12.80 64.65
C LEU A 543 -11.84 11.85 65.60
N ILE A 544 -11.16 10.78 66.03
CA ILE A 544 -11.69 9.84 67.03
C ILE A 544 -11.91 10.58 68.36
N SER A 545 -10.93 11.35 68.81
CA SER A 545 -11.03 12.16 70.05
C SER A 545 -12.17 13.18 69.99
N ASP A 546 -12.31 13.91 68.88
CA ASP A 546 -13.44 14.84 68.67
C ASP A 546 -14.79 14.10 68.70
N ALA A 547 -14.90 12.94 68.04
CA ALA A 547 -16.15 12.18 68.05
C ALA A 547 -16.53 11.71 69.46
N HIS A 548 -15.58 11.27 70.28
CA HIS A 548 -15.83 10.97 71.70
C HIS A 548 -16.30 12.21 72.46
N ASN A 549 -15.69 13.38 72.19
CA ASN A 549 -16.09 14.64 72.81
C ASN A 549 -17.54 15.02 72.47
N ARG A 550 -17.91 14.95 71.18
CA ARG A 550 -19.28 15.24 70.73
C ARG A 550 -20.29 14.17 71.13
N LEU A 551 -19.87 12.91 71.22
CA LEU A 551 -20.69 11.85 71.75
C LEU A 551 -21.01 12.09 73.24
N ALA A 552 -20.03 12.55 74.01
CA ALA A 552 -20.21 12.98 75.40
C ALA A 552 -21.18 14.17 75.51
N ASP A 553 -21.06 15.17 74.63
CA ASP A 553 -22.01 16.28 74.52
C ASP A 553 -23.44 15.75 74.29
N CYS A 554 -23.61 14.76 73.39
CA CYS A 554 -24.92 14.17 73.12
C CYS A 554 -25.50 13.46 74.35
N TYR A 555 -24.69 12.65 75.05
CA TYR A 555 -25.12 11.98 76.28
C TYR A 555 -25.51 13.00 77.37
N TYR A 556 -24.74 14.07 77.52
CA TYR A 556 -25.07 15.15 78.47
C TYR A 556 -26.43 15.78 78.16
N MET A 557 -26.70 16.09 76.88
CA MET A 557 -27.96 16.67 76.44
C MET A 557 -29.16 15.71 76.62
N GLU A 558 -28.92 14.40 76.54
CA GLU A 558 -29.91 13.37 76.88
C GLU A 558 -30.03 13.07 78.38
N ARG A 559 -29.26 13.77 79.23
CA ARG A 559 -29.17 13.59 80.69
C ARG A 559 -28.60 12.23 81.13
N ASP A 560 -27.91 11.53 80.24
CA ASP A 560 -27.13 10.34 80.57
C ASP A 560 -25.72 10.74 81.03
N PHE A 561 -25.65 11.31 82.22
CA PHE A 561 -24.41 11.90 82.73
C PHE A 561 -23.31 10.86 82.98
N ASN A 562 -23.67 9.61 83.27
CA ASN A 562 -22.69 8.54 83.50
C ASN A 562 -21.92 8.22 82.21
N ASN A 563 -22.62 8.05 81.09
CA ASN A 563 -21.97 7.84 79.80
C ASN A 563 -21.26 9.11 79.32
N ALA A 564 -21.82 10.31 79.54
CA ALA A 564 -21.14 11.55 79.22
C ALA A 564 -19.76 11.65 79.92
N ILE A 565 -19.70 11.38 81.23
CA ILE A 565 -18.45 11.37 82.00
C ILE A 565 -17.45 10.34 81.45
N LYS A 566 -17.93 9.14 81.10
CA LYS A 566 -17.08 8.09 80.51
C LYS A 566 -16.43 8.54 79.20
N GLU A 567 -17.21 9.14 78.31
CA GLU A 567 -16.70 9.60 77.01
C GLU A 567 -15.78 10.82 77.16
N TYR A 568 -16.09 11.79 78.04
CA TYR A 568 -15.16 12.88 78.33
C TYR A 568 -13.84 12.38 78.94
N ASN A 569 -13.88 11.36 79.81
CA ASN A 569 -12.66 10.75 80.34
C ASN A 569 -11.77 10.18 79.23
N TYR A 570 -12.36 9.61 78.18
CA TYR A 570 -11.59 9.13 77.03
C TYR A 570 -10.81 10.28 76.39
N VAL A 571 -11.46 11.42 76.13
CA VAL A 571 -10.81 12.60 75.56
C VAL A 571 -9.69 13.13 76.48
N ILE A 572 -9.96 13.22 77.78
CA ILE A 572 -9.00 13.69 78.77
C ILE A 572 -7.77 12.77 78.83
N ASN A 573 -7.99 11.46 78.84
CA ASN A 573 -6.92 10.47 78.96
C ASN A 573 -6.10 10.35 77.67
N THR A 574 -6.72 10.51 76.50
CA THR A 574 -6.01 10.50 75.22
C THR A 574 -5.20 11.78 74.99
N ASN A 575 -5.62 12.90 75.60
CA ASN A 575 -4.89 14.16 75.63
C ASN A 575 -4.48 14.68 74.23
N LEU A 576 -5.40 14.58 73.26
CA LEU A 576 -5.12 14.94 71.86
C LEU A 576 -5.60 16.35 71.49
N ILE A 577 -6.90 16.62 71.64
CA ILE A 577 -7.55 17.90 71.29
C ILE A 577 -8.67 18.20 72.30
N ASP A 578 -9.02 19.48 72.46
CA ASP A 578 -10.15 19.96 73.27
C ASP A 578 -10.23 19.36 74.69
N VAL A 579 -9.06 19.10 75.28
CA VAL A 579 -8.92 18.40 76.58
C VAL A 579 -9.43 19.28 77.73
N ASP A 580 -9.20 20.59 77.63
CA ASP A 580 -9.68 21.59 78.58
C ASP A 580 -11.22 21.71 78.53
N TYR A 581 -11.79 21.72 77.32
CA TYR A 581 -13.23 21.65 77.10
C TYR A 581 -13.83 20.37 77.70
N ALA A 582 -13.25 19.20 77.38
CA ALA A 582 -13.75 17.93 77.88
C ALA A 582 -13.67 17.86 79.42
N THR A 583 -12.62 18.41 80.02
CA THR A 583 -12.48 18.50 81.49
C THR A 583 -13.55 19.38 82.11
N TYR A 584 -13.80 20.55 81.50
CA TYR A 584 -14.87 21.44 81.92
C TYR A 584 -16.24 20.77 81.85
N GLN A 585 -16.58 20.17 80.71
CA GLN A 585 -17.87 19.54 80.49
C GLN A 585 -18.08 18.29 81.35
N LYS A 586 -17.01 17.53 81.63
CA LYS A 586 -17.04 16.46 82.62
C LYS A 586 -17.44 16.98 84.00
N ALA A 587 -16.85 18.09 84.45
CA ALA A 587 -17.20 18.68 85.75
C ALA A 587 -18.67 19.11 85.79
N LEU A 588 -19.19 19.69 84.70
CA LEU A 588 -20.62 20.00 84.57
C LEU A 588 -21.49 18.74 84.64
N SER A 589 -21.09 17.65 83.98
CA SER A 589 -21.77 16.36 84.00
C SER A 589 -21.81 15.75 85.41
N VAL A 590 -20.69 15.78 86.14
CA VAL A 590 -20.58 15.30 87.53
C VAL A 590 -21.45 16.12 88.49
N GLY A 591 -21.51 17.44 88.29
CA GLY A 591 -22.42 18.29 89.07
C GLY A 591 -23.88 18.00 88.76
N ALA A 592 -24.23 17.82 87.49
CA ALA A 592 -25.58 17.48 87.05
C ALA A 592 -26.03 16.09 87.53
N SER A 593 -25.10 15.16 87.78
CA SER A 593 -25.38 13.87 88.42
C SER A 593 -25.52 13.97 89.96
N GLY A 594 -25.46 15.18 90.53
CA GLY A 594 -25.65 15.44 91.97
C GLY A 594 -24.38 15.50 92.81
N ASN A 595 -23.19 15.29 92.23
CA ASN A 595 -21.93 15.29 92.98
C ASN A 595 -21.20 16.63 92.89
N ILE A 596 -21.73 17.64 93.59
CA ILE A 596 -21.23 19.03 93.55
C ILE A 596 -19.80 19.14 94.10
N ALA A 597 -19.45 18.37 95.14
CA ALA A 597 -18.11 18.38 95.72
C ALA A 597 -17.06 17.94 94.68
N ASN A 598 -17.29 16.83 93.98
CA ASN A 598 -16.37 16.35 92.97
C ASN A 598 -16.32 17.26 91.74
N LYS A 599 -17.43 17.90 91.36
CA LYS A 599 -17.42 18.99 90.36
C LYS A 599 -16.44 20.09 90.75
N SER A 600 -16.53 20.60 91.98
CA SER A 600 -15.64 21.67 92.46
C SER A 600 -14.17 21.25 92.41
N THR A 601 -13.85 20.02 92.81
CA THR A 601 -12.48 19.48 92.74
C THR A 601 -11.96 19.42 91.30
N ILE A 602 -12.78 18.94 90.35
CA ILE A 602 -12.38 18.87 88.95
C ILE A 602 -12.16 20.27 88.36
N LEU A 603 -13.02 21.24 88.65
CA LEU A 603 -12.88 22.61 88.16
C LEU A 603 -11.62 23.30 88.71
N GLN A 604 -11.37 23.19 90.01
CA GLN A 604 -10.15 23.74 90.63
C GLN A 604 -8.88 23.15 90.00
N LYS A 605 -8.88 21.83 89.76
CA LYS A 605 -7.78 21.17 89.07
C LYS A 605 -7.64 21.64 87.62
N ALA A 606 -8.75 21.78 86.89
CA ALA A 606 -8.74 22.25 85.50
C ALA A 606 -8.19 23.68 85.35
N ILE A 607 -8.47 24.58 86.30
CA ILE A 607 -7.92 25.95 86.32
C ILE A 607 -6.39 25.93 86.46
N SER A 608 -5.87 24.99 87.26
CA SER A 608 -4.42 24.80 87.44
C SER A 608 -3.78 24.13 86.22
N ASP A 609 -4.40 23.09 85.69
CA ASP A 609 -3.86 22.28 84.59
C ASP A 609 -3.96 23.01 83.22
N TYR A 610 -4.94 23.90 83.04
CA TYR A 610 -5.20 24.61 81.78
C TYR A 610 -5.33 26.14 81.98
N PRO A 611 -4.24 26.83 82.40
CA PRO A 611 -4.30 28.24 82.80
C PRO A 611 -4.66 29.22 81.67
N ASN A 612 -4.55 28.79 80.41
CA ASN A 612 -4.86 29.55 79.20
C ASN A 612 -6.17 29.11 78.52
N SER A 613 -6.96 28.23 79.15
CA SER A 613 -8.21 27.75 78.57
C SER A 613 -9.21 28.90 78.36
N SER A 614 -9.89 28.90 77.22
CA SER A 614 -11.01 29.82 76.96
C SER A 614 -12.19 29.63 77.91
N TYR A 615 -12.27 28.46 78.57
CA TYR A 615 -13.31 28.11 79.52
C TYR A 615 -12.96 28.51 80.96
N LYS A 616 -11.76 29.05 81.22
CA LYS A 616 -11.30 29.38 82.57
C LYS A 616 -12.22 30.32 83.34
N ALA A 617 -12.84 31.29 82.66
CA ALA A 617 -13.79 32.21 83.30
C ALA A 617 -15.13 31.53 83.65
N SER A 618 -15.42 30.38 83.05
CA SER A 618 -16.62 29.58 83.27
C SER A 618 -16.39 28.41 84.24
N MET A 619 -15.13 28.08 84.53
CA MET A 619 -14.67 27.10 85.52
C MET A 619 -14.61 27.74 86.90
#